data_AF-A0A1Z9C3B2-F1
#
_entry.id   AF-A0A1Z9C3B2-F1
#
_cell.length_a   1.000
_cell.length_b   1.000
_cell.length_c   1.000
_cell.angle_alpha   90.00
_cell.angle_beta   90.00
_cell.angle_gamma   90.00
#
_symmetry.space_group_name_H-M   'P 1'
#
loop_
_entity.id
_entity.type
_entity.pdbx_description
1 polymer ?
#
loop_
_entity_poly.entity_id
_entity_poly.type
_entity_poly.pdbx_seq_one_letter_code
_entity_poly.pdbx_strand_id
1 'polypeptide(L)'
;MIKKLSLSICLIIRLRFMPVLAIGLMIAGNQSTAANMSLYGGNEGLVNLTSGDNNLAVGDQSLADTTTGSQNTAIGEMSLKSNTTGAGNTALGRFSLYSNTTGGDNVAVGVGALTANIEGSQNTAIGSAAGSNNVTGTGNVFIGYMAGSQTSGSNMLVIDNSSTNTPLIYGDFAQDSVTVNGTLNVTGALNVATMGMDEIVSTTGQRILSYDQATGAVHIGQSSMVFYDSSGAVGNGTDIMTSSVGKIQIGQNATDVTSFVGEVNVPPPTKSEHAATKRYTDNTAAMTMAMASAINPTGEGNHFGFGFGSYEDEDAVAIGLTIDLEHLMFNFAASQSGITENPAYSAGLSWSF
;
A
#
# COMPACT_ATOMS: atom_id res chain seq x y z
N MET A 1 -81.81 41.89 18.99
CA MET A 1 -81.14 40.86 18.16
C MET A 1 -80.54 41.57 16.95
N ILE A 2 -79.35 42.14 17.09
CA ILE A 2 -78.69 42.95 16.05
C ILE A 2 -77.51 42.14 15.52
N LYS A 3 -77.60 41.71 14.25
CA LYS A 3 -76.50 41.07 13.51
C LYS A 3 -75.43 42.13 13.22
N LYS A 4 -74.21 41.93 13.72
CA LYS A 4 -73.02 42.69 13.27
C LYS A 4 -72.71 42.27 11.82
N LEU A 5 -72.85 43.21 10.90
CA LEU A 5 -72.31 43.13 9.54
C LEU A 5 -70.96 43.86 9.58
N SER A 6 -69.84 43.13 9.44
CA SER A 6 -68.51 43.73 9.37
C SER A 6 -68.19 44.07 7.92
N LEU A 7 -68.18 45.37 7.60
CA LEU A 7 -67.79 45.93 6.32
C LEU A 7 -66.33 46.40 6.41
N SER A 8 -65.39 45.70 5.76
CA SER A 8 -63.98 46.12 5.71
C SER A 8 -63.77 47.16 4.60
N ILE A 9 -63.51 48.39 5.01
CA ILE A 9 -63.09 49.51 4.14
C ILE A 9 -61.58 49.42 3.93
N CYS A 10 -61.13 49.26 2.68
CA CYS A 10 -59.72 49.28 2.30
C CYS A 10 -59.26 50.74 2.12
N LEU A 11 -58.48 51.26 3.07
CA LEU A 11 -57.85 52.57 3.01
C LEU A 11 -56.55 52.48 2.20
N ILE A 12 -56.55 52.93 0.95
CA ILE A 12 -55.35 53.00 0.10
C ILE A 12 -54.57 54.28 0.44
N ILE A 13 -53.55 54.17 1.27
CA ILE A 13 -52.53 55.22 1.45
C ILE A 13 -51.46 55.05 0.37
N ARG A 14 -51.41 55.96 -0.60
CA ARG A 14 -50.31 56.07 -1.56
C ARG A 14 -49.11 56.76 -0.88
N LEU A 15 -48.10 56.00 -0.46
CA LEU A 15 -46.78 56.55 -0.15
C LEU A 15 -45.90 56.54 -1.41
N ARG A 16 -45.55 57.74 -1.88
CA ARG A 16 -44.60 57.98 -2.98
C ARG A 16 -43.18 58.04 -2.41
N PHE A 17 -42.24 57.37 -3.09
CA PHE A 17 -40.77 57.48 -2.99
C PHE A 17 -40.08 57.03 -1.69
N MET A 18 -39.66 55.76 -1.63
CA MET A 18 -38.32 55.31 -1.19
C MET A 18 -38.03 53.91 -1.81
N PRO A 19 -36.85 53.65 -2.43
CA PRO A 19 -36.48 52.31 -2.85
C PRO A 19 -35.89 51.57 -1.65
N VAL A 20 -36.75 51.13 -0.74
CA VAL A 20 -36.38 50.19 0.32
C VAL A 20 -36.87 48.82 -0.14
N LEU A 21 -35.91 47.99 -0.50
CA LEU A 21 -35.95 46.52 -0.53
C LEU A 21 -37.25 45.94 0.07
N ALA A 22 -38.24 45.72 -0.81
CA ALA A 22 -39.44 45.01 -0.47
C ALA A 22 -39.11 43.52 -0.31
N ILE A 23 -38.62 43.13 0.87
CA ILE A 23 -38.84 41.78 1.38
C ILE A 23 -40.35 41.74 1.64
N GLY A 24 -41.07 41.29 0.61
CA GLY A 24 -42.51 41.28 0.55
C GLY A 24 -43.08 40.46 1.68
N LEU A 25 -43.65 41.15 2.66
CA LEU A 25 -44.77 40.66 3.45
C LEU A 25 -45.97 40.46 2.52
N MET A 26 -45.95 39.42 1.68
CA MET A 26 -47.15 38.87 1.04
C MET A 26 -47.76 37.87 2.01
N ILE A 27 -48.61 38.39 2.91
CA ILE A 27 -49.53 37.58 3.71
C ILE A 27 -50.61 37.08 2.74
N ALA A 28 -50.42 35.89 2.18
CA ALA A 28 -51.47 35.15 1.53
C ALA A 28 -52.14 34.23 2.56
N GLY A 29 -53.26 34.68 3.10
CA GLY A 29 -54.46 33.85 3.30
C GLY A 29 -54.51 32.72 4.34
N ASN A 30 -53.43 32.25 4.97
CA ASN A 30 -53.55 31.18 5.98
C ASN A 30 -52.80 31.52 7.27
N GLN A 31 -53.56 31.87 8.31
CA GLN A 31 -53.08 32.12 9.66
C GLN A 31 -52.71 30.77 10.30
N SER A 32 -51.49 30.28 10.08
CA SER A 32 -50.96 29.22 10.94
C SER A 32 -50.73 29.84 12.32
N THR A 33 -51.40 29.29 13.33
CA THR A 33 -51.28 29.68 14.74
C THR A 33 -49.97 29.21 15.40
N ALA A 34 -49.06 28.59 14.63
CA ALA A 34 -47.73 28.18 15.10
C ALA A 34 -46.79 29.40 15.11
N ALA A 35 -46.38 29.79 16.31
CA ALA A 35 -45.71 31.03 16.60
C ALA A 35 -44.21 30.97 16.30
N ASN A 36 -43.79 31.30 15.07
CA ASN A 36 -42.67 32.21 14.75
C ASN A 36 -42.38 32.22 13.24
N MET A 37 -42.49 33.42 12.65
CA MET A 37 -42.04 33.88 11.33
C MET A 37 -41.82 32.82 10.24
N SER A 38 -42.91 32.39 9.61
CA SER A 38 -42.85 31.68 8.33
C SER A 38 -43.09 32.62 7.15
N LEU A 39 -42.08 32.82 6.30
CA LEU A 39 -42.18 33.68 5.11
C LEU A 39 -42.61 32.86 3.90
N TYR A 40 -43.68 33.30 3.25
CA TYR A 40 -44.30 32.63 2.11
C TYR A 40 -44.20 33.47 0.82
N GLY A 41 -43.75 32.85 -0.27
CA GLY A 41 -43.56 33.53 -1.57
C GLY A 41 -44.11 32.78 -2.79
N GLY A 42 -45.06 31.85 -2.64
CA GLY A 42 -45.58 30.98 -3.73
C GLY A 42 -47.11 30.86 -3.78
N ASN A 43 -47.65 29.81 -4.42
CA ASN A 43 -49.03 29.34 -4.27
C ASN A 43 -49.01 28.01 -3.45
N GLU A 44 -50.00 27.76 -2.59
CA GLU A 44 -50.15 26.59 -1.67
C GLU A 44 -48.95 26.12 -0.78
N GLY A 45 -48.14 27.03 -0.22
CA GLY A 45 -47.06 26.65 0.71
C GLY A 45 -47.51 26.74 2.17
N LEU A 46 -47.01 25.85 3.04
CA LEU A 46 -47.36 25.74 4.47
C LEU A 46 -48.86 25.53 4.77
N VAL A 47 -49.64 25.04 3.81
CA VAL A 47 -51.10 24.93 3.95
C VAL A 47 -51.55 23.93 5.04
N ASN A 48 -50.71 22.94 5.37
CA ASN A 48 -51.02 21.88 6.33
C ASN A 48 -50.32 22.02 7.69
N LEU A 49 -49.62 23.13 7.96
CA LEU A 49 -48.83 23.30 9.18
C LEU A 49 -49.72 23.46 10.42
N THR A 50 -49.75 22.44 11.27
CA THR A 50 -50.58 22.39 12.49
C THR A 50 -49.81 22.82 13.75
N SER A 51 -48.51 22.50 13.81
CA SER A 51 -47.56 22.94 14.84
C SER A 51 -46.14 22.96 14.25
N GLY A 52 -45.19 23.68 14.86
CA GLY A 52 -43.83 23.80 14.36
C GLY A 52 -43.51 25.18 13.77
N ASP A 53 -42.31 25.67 14.08
CA ASP A 53 -41.96 27.09 13.95
C ASP A 53 -40.71 27.30 13.08
N ASN A 54 -40.48 28.55 12.64
CA ASN A 54 -39.29 29.00 11.92
C ASN A 54 -39.07 28.33 10.54
N ASN A 55 -40.13 28.19 9.74
CA ASN A 55 -40.06 27.59 8.41
C ASN A 55 -40.06 28.68 7.31
N LEU A 56 -39.11 28.66 6.37
CA LEU A 56 -39.09 29.56 5.21
C LEU A 56 -39.58 28.80 3.96
N ALA A 57 -40.59 29.31 3.26
CA ALA A 57 -41.13 28.69 2.05
C ALA A 57 -41.29 29.70 0.90
N VAL A 58 -40.45 29.59 -0.11
CA VAL A 58 -40.48 30.48 -1.27
C VAL A 58 -40.59 29.66 -2.54
N GLY A 59 -41.74 29.70 -3.21
CA GLY A 59 -42.00 28.92 -4.41
C GLY A 59 -43.32 28.15 -4.30
N ASP A 60 -43.90 27.85 -5.46
CA ASP A 60 -45.16 27.10 -5.56
C ASP A 60 -45.07 25.74 -4.86
N GLN A 61 -46.05 25.42 -4.01
CA GLN A 61 -46.15 24.19 -3.21
C GLN A 61 -44.91 23.84 -2.37
N SER A 62 -44.06 24.82 -2.05
CA SER A 62 -42.93 24.59 -1.13
C SER A 62 -43.45 24.36 0.29
N LEU A 63 -42.97 23.29 0.95
CA LEU A 63 -43.44 22.86 2.28
C LEU A 63 -44.97 22.67 2.40
N ALA A 64 -45.66 22.27 1.32
CA ALA A 64 -47.12 22.16 1.28
C ALA A 64 -47.68 21.13 2.28
N ASP A 65 -47.02 19.98 2.45
CA ASP A 65 -47.53 18.86 3.25
C ASP A 65 -46.98 18.82 4.70
N THR A 66 -46.25 19.87 5.13
CA THR A 66 -45.65 19.94 6.48
C THR A 66 -46.70 20.13 7.55
N THR A 67 -46.74 19.20 8.52
CA THR A 67 -47.71 19.18 9.60
C THR A 67 -47.12 19.62 10.94
N THR A 68 -45.95 19.07 11.32
CA THR A 68 -45.28 19.32 12.61
C THR A 68 -43.79 19.68 12.50
N GLY A 69 -43.21 19.63 11.29
CA GLY A 69 -41.80 19.95 11.04
C GLY A 69 -41.45 21.41 11.32
N SER A 70 -40.27 21.64 11.88
CA SER A 70 -39.77 22.97 12.27
C SER A 70 -38.41 23.28 11.65
N GLN A 71 -38.04 24.57 11.58
CA GLN A 71 -36.70 25.02 11.16
C GLN A 71 -36.30 24.59 9.74
N ASN A 72 -37.26 24.46 8.83
CA ASN A 72 -36.99 24.10 7.44
C ASN A 72 -36.87 25.35 6.55
N THR A 73 -35.94 25.35 5.62
CA THR A 73 -35.84 26.35 4.55
C THR A 73 -36.07 25.69 3.21
N ALA A 74 -37.16 26.04 2.52
CA ALA A 74 -37.51 25.56 1.19
C ALA A 74 -37.63 26.73 0.22
N ILE A 75 -36.76 26.76 -0.80
CA ILE A 75 -36.77 27.77 -1.85
C ILE A 75 -36.74 27.07 -3.20
N GLY A 76 -37.83 27.20 -3.96
CA GLY A 76 -38.04 26.52 -5.25
C GLY A 76 -39.42 25.88 -5.32
N GLU A 77 -39.93 25.74 -6.54
CA GLU A 77 -41.18 25.02 -6.79
C GLU A 77 -41.10 23.57 -6.26
N MET A 78 -42.09 23.19 -5.46
CA MET A 78 -42.25 21.89 -4.80
C MET A 78 -41.02 21.44 -4.01
N SER A 79 -40.22 22.37 -3.51
CA SER A 79 -39.12 22.09 -2.59
C SER A 79 -39.68 21.65 -1.22
N LEU A 80 -39.19 20.52 -0.68
CA LEU A 80 -39.72 19.91 0.56
C LEU A 80 -41.24 19.67 0.55
N LYS A 81 -41.86 19.48 -0.62
CA LYS A 81 -43.32 19.40 -0.76
C LYS A 81 -43.94 18.38 0.19
N SER A 82 -43.41 17.15 0.22
CA SER A 82 -43.99 16.01 0.96
C SER A 82 -43.54 15.92 2.43
N ASN A 83 -42.76 16.88 2.92
CA ASN A 83 -42.24 16.86 4.29
C ASN A 83 -43.40 16.93 5.26
N THR A 84 -43.51 15.99 6.20
CA THR A 84 -44.59 15.94 7.19
C THR A 84 -44.09 16.38 8.57
N THR A 85 -43.10 15.68 9.12
CA THR A 85 -42.56 15.90 10.47
C THR A 85 -41.05 16.19 10.49
N GLY A 86 -40.36 16.07 9.35
CA GLY A 86 -38.93 16.35 9.25
C GLY A 86 -38.59 17.79 9.63
N ALA A 87 -37.50 17.98 10.37
CA ALA A 87 -37.05 19.26 10.88
C ALA A 87 -35.60 19.55 10.48
N GLY A 88 -35.23 20.83 10.46
CA GLY A 88 -33.84 21.26 10.20
C GLY A 88 -33.37 21.07 8.76
N ASN A 89 -34.27 20.91 7.79
CA ASN A 89 -33.87 20.70 6.38
C ASN A 89 -33.66 22.03 5.64
N THR A 90 -32.66 22.10 4.76
CA THR A 90 -32.44 23.20 3.81
C THR A 90 -32.53 22.68 2.38
N ALA A 91 -33.48 23.17 1.60
CA ALA A 91 -33.80 22.70 0.26
C ALA A 91 -33.91 23.90 -0.72
N LEU A 92 -32.88 24.09 -1.54
CA LEU A 92 -32.77 25.17 -2.51
C LEU A 92 -32.75 24.60 -3.94
N GLY A 93 -33.87 24.72 -4.65
CA GLY A 93 -34.04 24.24 -6.02
C GLY A 93 -35.44 23.73 -6.26
N ARG A 94 -35.84 23.69 -7.54
CA ARG A 94 -37.09 23.01 -7.92
C ARG A 94 -36.97 21.51 -7.61
N PHE A 95 -37.95 20.94 -6.92
CA PHE A 95 -37.97 19.53 -6.49
C PHE A 95 -36.83 19.08 -5.56
N SER A 96 -36.09 20.00 -4.92
CA SER A 96 -35.12 19.58 -3.89
C SER A 96 -35.85 18.98 -2.69
N LEU A 97 -35.43 17.80 -2.22
CA LEU A 97 -36.07 17.05 -1.12
C LEU A 97 -37.59 16.82 -1.31
N TYR A 98 -38.05 16.69 -2.55
CA TYR A 98 -39.48 16.59 -2.89
C TYR A 98 -40.25 15.51 -2.10
N SER A 99 -39.66 14.32 -1.96
CA SER A 99 -40.32 13.15 -1.34
C SER A 99 -40.03 13.00 0.16
N ASN A 100 -39.28 13.92 0.78
CA ASN A 100 -38.88 13.77 2.18
C ASN A 100 -40.13 13.77 3.04
N THR A 101 -40.33 12.81 3.94
CA THR A 101 -41.52 12.74 4.80
C THR A 101 -41.16 13.02 6.25
N THR A 102 -40.17 12.31 6.78
CA THR A 102 -39.77 12.37 8.21
C THR A 102 -38.28 12.66 8.40
N GLY A 103 -37.46 12.55 7.35
CA GLY A 103 -36.03 12.82 7.40
C GLY A 103 -35.71 14.24 7.85
N GLY A 104 -34.72 14.39 8.74
CA GLY A 104 -34.27 15.66 9.29
C GLY A 104 -32.83 16.00 8.95
N ASP A 105 -32.45 17.25 9.19
CA ASP A 105 -31.07 17.75 9.08
C ASP A 105 -30.43 17.52 7.70
N ASN A 106 -31.21 17.54 6.63
CA ASN A 106 -30.69 17.41 5.26
C ASN A 106 -30.41 18.77 4.61
N VAL A 107 -29.36 18.86 3.81
CA VAL A 107 -29.05 20.00 2.94
C VAL A 107 -29.12 19.55 1.48
N ALA A 108 -30.00 20.14 0.68
CA ALA A 108 -30.18 19.86 -0.74
C ALA A 108 -30.13 21.17 -1.53
N VAL A 109 -29.09 21.35 -2.33
CA VAL A 109 -28.89 22.56 -3.15
C VAL A 109 -28.74 22.15 -4.60
N GLY A 110 -29.77 22.42 -5.40
CA GLY A 110 -29.84 22.06 -6.82
C GLY A 110 -31.22 21.55 -7.21
N VAL A 111 -31.55 21.64 -8.50
CA VAL A 111 -32.81 21.10 -9.04
C VAL A 111 -32.82 19.58 -8.84
N GLY A 112 -33.83 19.05 -8.14
CA GLY A 112 -33.99 17.62 -7.88
C GLY A 112 -32.93 16.99 -6.97
N ALA A 113 -32.13 17.78 -6.24
CA ALA A 113 -31.21 17.24 -5.25
C ALA A 113 -31.98 16.50 -4.14
N LEU A 114 -31.58 15.25 -3.82
CA LEU A 114 -32.27 14.36 -2.87
C LEU A 114 -33.78 14.19 -3.14
N THR A 115 -34.23 14.26 -4.40
CA THR A 115 -35.67 14.25 -4.74
C THR A 115 -36.43 13.02 -4.22
N ALA A 116 -35.80 11.84 -4.20
CA ALA A 116 -36.41 10.59 -3.73
C ALA A 116 -36.18 10.30 -2.24
N ASN A 117 -35.53 11.19 -1.47
CA ASN A 117 -35.30 10.97 -0.05
C ASN A 117 -36.64 10.90 0.68
N ILE A 118 -36.88 9.86 1.48
CA ILE A 118 -38.13 9.68 2.25
C ILE A 118 -37.83 9.89 3.73
N GLU A 119 -36.98 9.03 4.31
CA GLU A 119 -36.68 9.01 5.75
C GLU A 119 -35.20 9.32 6.06
N GLY A 120 -34.36 9.38 5.02
CA GLY A 120 -32.94 9.67 5.15
C GLY A 120 -32.70 11.00 5.85
N SER A 121 -31.80 11.02 6.82
CA SER A 121 -31.45 12.19 7.62
C SER A 121 -29.96 12.49 7.51
N GLN A 122 -29.56 13.72 7.82
CA GLN A 122 -28.16 14.14 7.88
C GLN A 122 -27.41 14.02 6.53
N ASN A 123 -28.12 14.12 5.41
CA ASN A 123 -27.51 14.09 4.08
C ASN A 123 -27.20 15.51 3.58
N THR A 124 -26.07 15.69 2.92
CA THR A 124 -25.72 16.91 2.18
C THR A 124 -25.62 16.58 0.68
N ALA A 125 -26.39 17.26 -0.15
CA ALA A 125 -26.37 17.11 -1.60
C ALA A 125 -26.28 18.49 -2.27
N ILE A 126 -25.21 18.73 -3.02
CA ILE A 126 -24.96 20.00 -3.70
C ILE A 126 -24.71 19.71 -5.18
N GLY A 127 -25.66 20.06 -6.03
CA GLY A 127 -25.66 19.81 -7.47
C GLY A 127 -27.04 19.42 -7.97
N SER A 128 -27.33 19.71 -9.25
CA SER A 128 -28.59 19.26 -9.86
C SER A 128 -28.63 17.73 -9.87
N ALA A 129 -29.72 17.15 -9.36
CA ALA A 129 -29.93 15.72 -9.18
C ALA A 129 -28.87 14.99 -8.32
N ALA A 130 -28.09 15.70 -7.50
CA ALA A 130 -27.20 15.05 -6.54
C ALA A 130 -28.01 14.21 -5.54
N GLY A 131 -27.63 12.95 -5.35
CA GLY A 131 -28.32 11.99 -4.48
C GLY A 131 -29.77 11.72 -4.88
N SER A 132 -30.17 11.93 -6.14
CA SER A 132 -31.58 11.92 -6.56
C SER A 132 -32.33 10.60 -6.26
N ASN A 133 -31.60 9.48 -6.16
CA ASN A 133 -32.16 8.16 -5.84
C ASN A 133 -31.88 7.71 -4.40
N ASN A 134 -31.36 8.58 -3.53
CA ASN A 134 -31.24 8.27 -2.10
C ASN A 134 -32.63 8.19 -1.50
N VAL A 135 -33.06 7.02 -1.04
CA VAL A 135 -34.41 6.82 -0.47
C VAL A 135 -34.39 6.88 1.06
N THR A 136 -33.53 6.07 1.68
CA THR A 136 -33.42 5.95 3.15
C THR A 136 -32.00 6.15 3.68
N GLY A 137 -31.01 6.36 2.79
CA GLY A 137 -29.63 6.56 3.20
C GLY A 137 -29.47 7.80 4.07
N THR A 138 -28.60 7.70 5.08
CA THR A 138 -28.35 8.74 6.09
C THR A 138 -26.86 9.12 6.10
N GLY A 139 -26.53 10.33 6.53
CA GLY A 139 -25.13 10.73 6.70
C GLY A 139 -24.31 10.80 5.41
N ASN A 140 -24.94 10.94 4.24
CA ASN A 140 -24.24 10.99 2.96
C ASN A 140 -23.83 12.41 2.57
N VAL A 141 -22.75 12.54 1.81
CA VAL A 141 -22.30 13.79 1.19
C VAL A 141 -22.15 13.58 -0.32
N PHE A 142 -23.01 14.22 -1.11
CA PHE A 142 -23.04 14.15 -2.57
C PHE A 142 -22.75 15.54 -3.18
N ILE A 143 -21.69 15.67 -3.98
CA ILE A 143 -21.29 16.97 -4.56
C ILE A 143 -21.04 16.84 -6.06
N GLY A 144 -21.85 17.54 -6.85
CA GLY A 144 -21.80 17.71 -8.31
C GLY A 144 -23.05 17.21 -9.05
N TYR A 145 -23.10 17.39 -10.38
CA TYR A 145 -24.26 17.00 -11.20
C TYR A 145 -24.46 15.48 -11.17
N MET A 146 -25.64 15.03 -10.73
CA MET A 146 -25.98 13.61 -10.58
C MET A 146 -25.06 12.80 -9.65
N ALA A 147 -24.22 13.45 -8.84
CA ALA A 147 -23.33 12.78 -7.89
C ALA A 147 -24.14 11.88 -6.95
N GLY A 148 -23.72 10.62 -6.78
CA GLY A 148 -24.37 9.69 -5.86
C GLY A 148 -25.77 9.21 -6.30
N SER A 149 -26.22 9.48 -7.53
CA SER A 149 -27.52 8.96 -8.03
C SER A 149 -27.56 7.44 -8.08
N GLN A 150 -26.41 6.77 -8.07
CA GLN A 150 -26.31 5.31 -8.08
C GLN A 150 -25.99 4.74 -6.69
N THR A 151 -25.89 5.59 -5.66
CA THR A 151 -25.50 5.20 -4.31
C THR A 151 -26.75 4.94 -3.47
N SER A 152 -26.85 3.74 -2.90
CA SER A 152 -28.00 3.30 -2.07
C SER A 152 -27.63 3.06 -0.60
N GLY A 153 -26.49 3.59 -0.14
CA GLY A 153 -25.95 3.41 1.21
C GLY A 153 -26.13 4.62 2.14
N SER A 154 -25.64 4.47 3.37
CA SER A 154 -25.44 5.56 4.34
C SER A 154 -23.95 5.81 4.53
N ASN A 155 -23.59 6.95 5.12
CA ASN A 155 -22.21 7.32 5.45
C ASN A 155 -21.27 7.39 4.24
N MET A 156 -21.78 7.71 3.06
CA MET A 156 -20.99 7.77 1.84
C MET A 156 -20.56 9.21 1.52
N LEU A 157 -19.30 9.39 1.13
CA LEU A 157 -18.84 10.57 0.41
C LEU A 157 -18.83 10.27 -1.09
N VAL A 158 -19.40 11.16 -1.92
CA VAL A 158 -19.33 11.10 -3.39
C VAL A 158 -19.15 12.51 -3.95
N ILE A 159 -18.04 12.73 -4.65
CA ILE A 159 -17.78 13.96 -5.39
C ILE A 159 -17.51 13.58 -6.85
N ASP A 160 -18.46 13.92 -7.71
CA ASP A 160 -18.35 13.71 -9.15
C ASP A 160 -19.34 14.60 -9.91
N ASN A 161 -19.18 14.75 -11.22
CA ASN A 161 -20.08 15.53 -12.06
C ASN A 161 -20.86 14.66 -13.06
N SER A 162 -21.14 13.41 -12.69
CA SER A 162 -21.90 12.45 -13.50
C SER A 162 -22.60 11.38 -12.64
N SER A 163 -23.53 10.63 -13.25
CA SER A 163 -24.08 9.41 -12.66
C SER A 163 -23.15 8.22 -12.96
N THR A 164 -22.17 7.98 -12.10
CA THR A 164 -21.20 6.88 -12.24
C THR A 164 -21.14 6.01 -11.00
N ASN A 165 -20.69 4.77 -11.17
CA ASN A 165 -20.35 3.86 -10.07
C ASN A 165 -18.88 4.00 -9.63
N THR A 166 -18.08 4.80 -10.36
CA THR A 166 -16.67 5.09 -10.04
C THR A 166 -16.44 6.60 -9.99
N PRO A 167 -16.93 7.28 -8.94
CA PRO A 167 -16.86 8.75 -8.82
C PRO A 167 -15.41 9.23 -8.71
N LEU A 168 -15.10 10.47 -9.10
CA LEU A 168 -13.73 11.01 -9.01
C LEU A 168 -13.16 10.88 -7.59
N ILE A 169 -13.96 11.24 -6.58
CA ILE A 169 -13.64 11.00 -5.16
C ILE A 169 -14.85 10.33 -4.53
N TYR A 170 -14.63 9.25 -3.80
CA TYR A 170 -15.67 8.63 -2.98
C TYR A 170 -15.09 8.08 -1.68
N GLY A 171 -15.93 7.82 -0.70
CA GLY A 171 -15.47 7.32 0.59
C GLY A 171 -16.62 6.75 1.43
N ASP A 172 -16.23 6.10 2.51
CA ASP A 172 -17.13 5.57 3.52
C ASP A 172 -16.68 6.12 4.89
N PHE A 173 -17.50 7.00 5.47
CA PHE A 173 -17.27 7.61 6.77
C PHE A 173 -17.32 6.60 7.91
N ALA A 174 -18.03 5.47 7.76
CA ALA A 174 -18.03 4.42 8.77
C ALA A 174 -16.72 3.62 8.80
N GLN A 175 -15.95 3.66 7.70
CA GLN A 175 -14.65 3.01 7.56
C GLN A 175 -13.48 4.02 7.62
N ASP A 176 -13.76 5.30 7.89
CA ASP A 176 -12.77 6.40 7.83
C ASP A 176 -11.94 6.38 6.54
N SER A 177 -12.59 6.08 5.40
CA SER A 177 -11.90 5.83 4.13
C SER A 177 -12.27 6.82 3.04
N VAL A 178 -11.27 7.21 2.24
CA VAL A 178 -11.44 8.05 1.04
C VAL A 178 -10.62 7.45 -0.10
N THR A 179 -11.25 7.34 -1.26
CA THR A 179 -10.67 6.85 -2.52
C THR A 179 -10.72 7.95 -3.58
N VAL A 180 -9.63 8.09 -4.33
CA VAL A 180 -9.52 8.99 -5.49
C VAL A 180 -9.39 8.13 -6.75
N ASN A 181 -10.41 8.13 -7.61
CA ASN A 181 -10.41 7.41 -8.89
C ASN A 181 -9.71 8.23 -9.98
N GLY A 182 -8.45 8.57 -9.72
CA GLY A 182 -7.62 9.38 -10.59
C GLY A 182 -6.24 9.60 -9.99
N THR A 183 -5.48 10.53 -10.55
CA THR A 183 -4.16 10.89 -10.01
C THR A 183 -4.31 11.89 -8.86
N LEU A 184 -3.82 11.55 -7.67
CA LEU A 184 -3.68 12.48 -6.55
C LEU A 184 -2.33 13.23 -6.64
N ASN A 185 -2.35 14.48 -7.08
CA ASN A 185 -1.17 15.34 -7.14
C ASN A 185 -0.97 16.09 -5.81
N VAL A 186 0.03 15.70 -5.02
CA VAL A 186 0.38 16.37 -3.75
C VAL A 186 1.57 17.32 -3.98
N THR A 187 1.38 18.62 -3.79
CA THR A 187 2.40 19.65 -4.06
C THR A 187 3.38 19.91 -2.90
N GLY A 188 3.13 19.28 -1.74
CA GLY A 188 3.97 19.33 -0.54
C GLY A 188 4.22 17.93 0.04
N ALA A 189 4.42 17.84 1.35
CA ALA A 189 4.56 16.55 2.03
C ALA A 189 3.18 15.89 2.27
N LEU A 190 3.08 14.58 2.00
CA LEU A 190 1.97 13.76 2.48
C LEU A 190 2.33 13.21 3.87
N ASN A 191 1.79 13.82 4.92
CA ASN A 191 2.01 13.37 6.30
C ASN A 191 1.04 12.25 6.65
N VAL A 192 1.54 11.02 6.84
CA VAL A 192 0.74 9.87 7.30
C VAL A 192 1.04 9.66 8.79
N ALA A 193 0.08 10.02 9.65
CA ALA A 193 0.30 10.11 11.11
C ALA A 193 0.53 8.75 11.80
N THR A 194 -0.08 7.69 11.26
CA THR A 194 0.11 6.30 11.68
C THR A 194 0.12 5.47 10.41
N MET A 195 1.13 4.62 10.22
CA MET A 195 1.10 3.56 9.21
C MET A 195 0.87 2.25 9.96
N GLY A 196 -0.24 1.57 9.68
CA GLY A 196 -0.39 0.18 10.11
C GLY A 196 0.77 -0.68 9.58
N MET A 197 1.12 -1.75 10.29
CA MET A 197 1.97 -2.79 9.70
C MET A 197 1.24 -3.28 8.43
N ASP A 198 1.76 -2.98 7.24
CA ASP A 198 1.21 -3.26 5.89
C ASP A 198 0.54 -2.09 5.14
N GLU A 199 0.43 -0.88 5.70
CA GLU A 199 -0.06 0.29 4.96
C GLU A 199 1.05 0.93 4.13
N ILE A 200 1.14 0.55 2.85
CA ILE A 200 2.04 1.22 1.89
C ILE A 200 1.31 2.41 1.26
N VAL A 201 1.95 3.58 1.26
CA VAL A 201 1.54 4.74 0.44
C VAL A 201 1.76 4.36 -1.03
N SER A 202 0.72 3.81 -1.66
CA SER A 202 0.71 3.43 -3.07
C SER A 202 -0.19 4.40 -3.83
N THR A 203 0.39 5.33 -4.58
CA THR A 203 -0.35 6.16 -5.56
C THR A 203 -0.25 5.65 -6.99
N THR A 204 0.41 4.51 -7.25
CA THR A 204 0.60 4.00 -8.62
C THR A 204 0.70 2.48 -8.72
N GLY A 205 -0.14 1.68 -8.03
CA GLY A 205 -0.25 0.22 -8.28
C GLY A 205 1.04 -0.62 -8.15
N GLN A 206 2.14 -0.06 -7.66
CA GLN A 206 3.39 -0.71 -7.30
C GLN A 206 3.93 -0.04 -6.03
N ARG A 207 4.48 -0.83 -5.09
CA ARG A 207 4.99 -0.33 -3.80
C ARG A 207 6.27 0.49 -4.03
N ILE A 208 6.16 1.81 -3.88
CA ILE A 208 7.29 2.73 -4.10
C ILE A 208 7.85 3.31 -2.80
N LEU A 209 7.17 3.35 -1.64
CA LEU A 209 7.79 3.87 -0.40
C LEU A 209 7.23 3.27 0.93
N SER A 210 8.08 2.93 1.91
CA SER A 210 7.67 2.63 3.32
C SER A 210 8.72 3.06 4.37
N TYR A 211 8.31 3.56 5.55
CA TYR A 211 9.20 4.05 6.63
C TYR A 211 9.12 3.18 7.89
N ASP A 212 10.27 2.76 8.44
CA ASP A 212 10.40 2.02 9.70
C ASP A 212 10.85 2.98 10.82
N GLN A 213 9.97 3.23 11.79
CA GLN A 213 10.24 4.16 12.90
C GLN A 213 11.17 3.62 13.98
N ALA A 214 11.35 2.30 14.09
CA ALA A 214 12.22 1.68 15.09
C ALA A 214 13.69 1.72 14.67
N THR A 215 13.93 1.72 13.35
CA THR A 215 15.27 1.72 12.75
C THR A 215 15.60 3.03 12.00
N GLY A 216 14.59 3.85 11.69
CA GLY A 216 14.71 5.10 10.92
C GLY A 216 14.81 4.91 9.39
N ALA A 217 14.59 3.70 8.87
CA ALA A 217 14.83 3.39 7.45
C ALA A 217 13.61 3.70 6.54
N VAL A 218 13.87 4.21 5.32
CA VAL A 218 12.87 4.43 4.26
C VAL A 218 13.19 3.50 3.08
N HIS A 219 12.25 2.63 2.72
CA HIS A 219 12.33 1.70 1.58
C HIS A 219 11.71 2.34 0.35
N ILE A 220 12.34 2.25 -0.84
CA ILE A 220 11.84 2.88 -2.07
C ILE A 220 11.79 1.89 -3.27
N GLY A 221 10.62 1.65 -3.88
CA GLY A 221 10.47 0.90 -5.13
C GLY A 221 11.00 -0.55 -5.10
N GLN A 222 10.92 -1.25 -6.23
CA GLN A 222 11.44 -2.62 -6.37
C GLN A 222 12.99 -2.69 -6.44
N SER A 223 13.70 -1.55 -6.38
CA SER A 223 15.16 -1.46 -6.54
C SER A 223 15.89 -0.45 -5.64
N SER A 224 15.26 0.07 -4.58
CA SER A 224 15.96 0.91 -3.58
C SER A 224 15.69 0.40 -2.17
N MET A 225 16.44 -0.65 -1.85
CA MET A 225 16.73 -1.06 -0.49
C MET A 225 18.06 -0.40 -0.10
N VAL A 226 18.01 0.64 0.74
CA VAL A 226 19.20 1.19 1.40
C VAL A 226 19.18 0.68 2.84
N PHE A 227 20.18 -0.12 3.20
CA PHE A 227 20.33 -0.63 4.56
C PHE A 227 21.07 0.40 5.42
N TYR A 228 20.67 0.60 6.68
CA TYR A 228 21.38 1.43 7.66
C TYR A 228 22.02 0.53 8.73
N ASP A 229 23.14 0.95 9.31
CA ASP A 229 23.63 0.41 10.59
C ASP A 229 23.68 1.52 11.65
N SER A 230 24.15 1.19 12.87
CA SER A 230 24.25 2.13 14.00
C SER A 230 25.16 3.35 13.77
N SER A 231 25.81 3.43 12.60
CA SER A 231 26.68 4.52 12.16
C SER A 231 26.22 5.23 10.87
N GLY A 232 25.19 4.74 10.16
CA GLY A 232 24.58 5.43 9.00
C GLY A 232 24.20 4.53 7.81
N ALA A 233 23.88 5.15 6.66
CA ALA A 233 23.41 4.47 5.45
C ALA A 233 24.53 3.70 4.71
N VAL A 234 24.22 2.50 4.22
CA VAL A 234 25.13 1.59 3.51
C VAL A 234 24.89 1.71 2.00
N GLY A 235 25.76 2.44 1.29
CA GLY A 235 25.84 2.52 -0.18
C GLY A 235 25.47 3.90 -0.80
N ASN A 236 26.00 4.20 -2.00
CA ASN A 236 25.86 5.50 -2.70
C ASN A 236 24.91 5.50 -3.93
N GLY A 237 24.07 4.48 -4.09
CA GLY A 237 22.90 4.56 -4.96
C GLY A 237 23.08 4.28 -6.45
N THR A 238 24.17 3.66 -6.93
CA THR A 238 24.29 3.29 -8.36
C THR A 238 24.51 1.81 -8.69
N ASP A 239 24.77 0.92 -7.72
CA ASP A 239 24.92 -0.52 -7.99
C ASP A 239 23.90 -1.34 -7.19
N ILE A 240 22.74 -1.57 -7.81
CA ILE A 240 21.72 -2.46 -7.27
C ILE A 240 21.20 -3.31 -8.46
N MET A 241 21.74 -4.52 -8.57
CA MET A 241 21.19 -5.69 -9.30
C MET A 241 21.45 -5.82 -10.82
N THR A 242 22.41 -6.68 -11.20
CA THR A 242 22.16 -7.64 -12.30
C THR A 242 22.50 -9.05 -11.83
N SER A 243 21.54 -9.96 -11.90
CA SER A 243 21.77 -11.40 -11.75
C SER A 243 20.68 -12.13 -12.53
N SER A 244 21.10 -12.78 -13.62
CA SER A 244 20.23 -13.61 -14.46
C SER A 244 19.88 -14.96 -13.82
N VAL A 245 20.27 -15.24 -12.58
CA VAL A 245 19.63 -16.30 -11.77
C VAL A 245 19.73 -15.97 -10.27
N GLY A 246 18.81 -15.14 -9.80
CA GLY A 246 18.25 -15.22 -8.44
C GLY A 246 19.18 -15.29 -7.23
N LYS A 247 20.13 -14.37 -7.05
CA LYS A 247 20.63 -14.00 -5.71
C LYS A 247 20.96 -12.51 -5.58
N ILE A 248 20.49 -11.95 -4.46
CA ILE A 248 20.89 -10.66 -3.87
C ILE A 248 22.26 -10.88 -3.20
N GLN A 249 23.24 -10.04 -3.50
CA GLN A 249 24.59 -10.10 -2.93
C GLN A 249 24.70 -9.08 -1.78
N ILE A 250 25.11 -9.54 -0.59
CA ILE A 250 25.39 -8.71 0.59
C ILE A 250 26.87 -8.93 0.94
N GLY A 251 27.70 -7.89 0.80
CA GLY A 251 29.14 -7.91 1.12
C GLY A 251 30.00 -7.16 0.12
N GLN A 252 30.99 -6.40 0.60
CA GLN A 252 31.86 -5.50 -0.19
C GLN A 252 33.31 -6.00 -0.36
N ASN A 253 33.76 -7.07 0.34
CA ASN A 253 35.12 -7.61 0.21
C ASN A 253 35.18 -9.15 0.22
N ALA A 254 36.30 -9.71 -0.24
CA ALA A 254 36.55 -11.15 -0.47
C ALA A 254 36.37 -12.08 0.76
N THR A 255 36.04 -11.54 1.93
CA THR A 255 35.82 -12.23 3.21
C THR A 255 34.40 -12.11 3.75
N ASP A 256 33.48 -11.42 3.06
CA ASP A 256 32.07 -11.36 3.47
C ASP A 256 31.35 -12.66 3.08
N VAL A 257 31.37 -13.63 4.01
CA VAL A 257 30.65 -14.90 3.90
C VAL A 257 29.19 -14.68 4.29
N THR A 258 28.30 -14.56 3.31
CA THR A 258 26.87 -14.82 3.51
C THR A 258 26.68 -16.32 3.79
N SER A 259 26.63 -16.70 5.06
CA SER A 259 26.34 -18.09 5.47
C SER A 259 24.86 -18.40 5.28
N PHE A 260 24.54 -19.29 4.34
CA PHE A 260 23.27 -20.00 4.36
C PHE A 260 23.40 -21.15 5.36
N VAL A 261 22.60 -21.13 6.43
CA VAL A 261 22.55 -22.25 7.40
C VAL A 261 21.62 -23.32 6.82
N GLY A 262 22.21 -24.36 6.23
CA GLY A 262 21.53 -25.54 5.69
C GLY A 262 22.51 -26.43 4.93
N GLU A 263 22.38 -27.76 5.07
CA GLU A 263 23.21 -28.74 4.35
C GLU A 263 23.02 -28.59 2.83
N VAL A 264 24.02 -28.06 2.15
CA VAL A 264 24.10 -28.12 0.69
C VAL A 264 24.67 -29.49 0.32
N ASN A 265 23.78 -30.42 0.00
CA ASN A 265 24.16 -31.78 -0.39
C ASN A 265 24.78 -31.76 -1.80
N VAL A 266 26.11 -31.71 -1.88
CA VAL A 266 26.85 -31.75 -3.14
C VAL A 266 27.07 -33.23 -3.52
N PRO A 267 26.53 -33.72 -4.65
CA PRO A 267 26.74 -35.11 -5.06
C PRO A 267 28.24 -35.41 -5.26
N PRO A 268 28.71 -36.63 -4.93
CA PRO A 268 30.10 -37.01 -5.13
C PRO A 268 30.56 -36.78 -6.57
N PRO A 269 31.76 -36.21 -6.81
CA PRO A 269 32.26 -35.97 -8.16
C PRO A 269 32.47 -37.29 -8.91
N THR A 270 32.02 -37.36 -10.16
CA THR A 270 32.02 -38.59 -10.97
C THR A 270 33.33 -38.87 -11.72
N LYS A 271 34.37 -38.05 -11.53
CA LYS A 271 35.72 -38.24 -12.11
C LYS A 271 36.80 -37.74 -11.15
N SER A 272 37.92 -38.45 -11.07
CA SER A 272 38.98 -38.24 -10.06
C SER A 272 39.90 -37.02 -10.31
N GLU A 273 39.68 -36.23 -11.35
CA GLU A 273 40.64 -35.17 -11.76
C GLU A 273 40.30 -33.75 -11.26
N HIS A 274 39.22 -33.54 -10.52
CA HIS A 274 38.77 -32.21 -10.08
C HIS A 274 38.93 -31.93 -8.58
N ALA A 275 39.94 -32.53 -7.93
CA ALA A 275 40.42 -32.06 -6.63
C ALA A 275 41.73 -31.30 -6.83
N ALA A 276 41.62 -30.00 -7.06
CA ALA A 276 42.75 -29.08 -7.01
C ALA A 276 43.19 -28.86 -5.55
N THR A 277 43.81 -29.88 -4.95
CA THR A 277 44.77 -29.73 -3.85
C THR A 277 45.68 -30.95 -3.90
N LYS A 278 46.59 -30.95 -4.88
CA LYS A 278 47.61 -31.97 -5.06
C LYS A 278 48.60 -31.86 -3.89
N ARG A 279 48.32 -32.53 -2.76
CA ARG A 279 49.33 -32.83 -1.74
C ARG A 279 50.32 -33.80 -2.37
N TYR A 280 51.49 -33.31 -2.71
CA TYR A 280 52.62 -34.16 -3.10
C TYR A 280 53.31 -34.61 -1.82
N THR A 281 53.11 -35.85 -1.40
CA THR A 281 53.99 -36.49 -0.40
C THR A 281 55.31 -36.79 -1.10
N ASP A 282 56.42 -36.36 -0.52
CA ASP A 282 57.73 -36.51 -1.14
C ASP A 282 58.30 -37.93 -0.93
N ASN A 283 57.71 -38.90 -1.64
CA ASN A 283 58.26 -40.26 -1.77
C ASN A 283 59.74 -40.24 -2.21
N THR A 284 60.17 -39.16 -2.88
CA THR A 284 61.56 -38.99 -3.32
C THR A 284 62.53 -38.94 -2.14
N ALA A 285 62.17 -38.36 -0.98
CA ALA A 285 63.04 -38.33 0.19
C ALA A 285 63.26 -39.73 0.80
N ALA A 286 62.18 -40.49 1.01
CA ALA A 286 62.25 -41.86 1.53
C ALA A 286 63.00 -42.80 0.56
N MET A 287 62.74 -42.68 -0.74
CA MET A 287 63.40 -43.48 -1.78
C MET A 287 64.88 -43.12 -1.93
N THR A 288 65.23 -41.84 -1.84
CA THR A 288 66.63 -41.39 -1.88
C THR A 288 67.41 -41.95 -0.70
N MET A 289 66.83 -41.98 0.50
CA MET A 289 67.48 -42.58 1.69
C MET A 289 67.57 -44.10 1.59
N ALA A 290 66.55 -44.79 1.08
CA ALA A 290 66.61 -46.24 0.85
C ALA A 290 67.69 -46.60 -0.18
N MET A 291 67.78 -45.85 -1.28
CA MET A 291 68.81 -46.02 -2.30
C MET A 291 70.21 -45.64 -1.79
N ALA A 292 70.35 -44.54 -1.04
CA ALA A 292 71.63 -44.13 -0.46
C ALA A 292 72.13 -45.12 0.61
N SER A 293 71.24 -45.73 1.39
CA SER A 293 71.58 -46.78 2.35
C SER A 293 71.96 -48.11 1.68
N ALA A 294 71.52 -48.33 0.44
CA ALA A 294 71.93 -49.45 -0.42
C ALA A 294 73.22 -49.17 -1.20
N ILE A 295 73.84 -47.99 -1.07
CA ILE A 295 75.14 -47.70 -1.69
C ILE A 295 76.19 -47.76 -0.58
N ASN A 296 76.91 -48.89 -0.48
CA ASN A 296 78.08 -48.97 0.41
C ASN A 296 79.30 -48.37 -0.32
N PRO A 297 79.92 -47.28 0.15
CA PRO A 297 81.05 -46.66 -0.52
C PRO A 297 82.36 -47.47 -0.41
N THR A 298 82.35 -48.66 0.19
CA THR A 298 83.59 -49.39 0.54
C THR A 298 83.60 -50.90 0.25
N GLY A 299 82.62 -51.46 -0.47
CA GLY A 299 82.65 -52.90 -0.79
C GLY A 299 81.87 -53.28 -2.04
N GLU A 300 82.50 -54.08 -2.91
CA GLU A 300 81.91 -54.73 -4.08
C GLU A 300 80.80 -55.70 -3.65
N GLY A 301 79.65 -55.68 -4.34
CA GLY A 301 78.57 -56.65 -4.15
C GLY A 301 77.16 -56.07 -4.19
N ASN A 302 76.15 -56.94 -4.10
CA ASN A 302 74.74 -56.53 -4.07
C ASN A 302 74.35 -56.00 -2.68
N HIS A 303 73.64 -54.89 -2.64
CA HIS A 303 73.28 -54.20 -1.41
C HIS A 303 71.76 -54.04 -1.29
N PHE A 304 71.24 -54.15 -0.07
CA PHE A 304 69.83 -53.94 0.24
C PHE A 304 69.69 -52.82 1.27
N GLY A 305 68.76 -51.89 1.03
CA GLY A 305 68.57 -50.68 1.84
C GLY A 305 67.13 -50.46 2.24
N PHE A 306 66.92 -49.73 3.34
CA PHE A 306 65.62 -49.28 3.83
C PHE A 306 65.70 -47.81 4.20
N GLY A 307 64.65 -47.06 3.90
CA GLY A 307 64.57 -45.62 4.11
C GLY A 307 63.21 -45.21 4.66
N PHE A 308 63.21 -44.18 5.50
CA PHE A 308 62.01 -43.53 6.01
C PHE A 308 62.06 -42.05 5.60
N GLY A 309 60.91 -41.44 5.34
CA GLY A 309 60.82 -40.01 5.05
C GLY A 309 59.51 -39.46 5.59
N SER A 310 59.55 -38.22 6.06
CA SER A 310 58.37 -37.50 6.58
C SER A 310 58.27 -36.16 5.89
N TYR A 311 57.07 -35.77 5.45
CA TYR A 311 56.80 -34.43 4.93
C TYR A 311 55.44 -33.95 5.42
N GLU A 312 55.40 -32.78 6.05
CA GLU A 312 54.26 -32.31 6.87
C GLU A 312 53.88 -33.36 7.94
N ASP A 313 52.63 -33.83 7.93
CA ASP A 313 52.06 -34.77 8.90
C ASP A 313 52.00 -36.22 8.38
N GLU A 314 52.72 -36.53 7.30
CA GLU A 314 52.65 -37.83 6.63
C GLU A 314 54.03 -38.52 6.54
N ASP A 315 54.03 -39.82 6.86
CA ASP A 315 55.20 -40.69 6.83
C ASP A 315 55.20 -41.62 5.60
N ALA A 316 56.39 -41.88 5.07
CA ALA A 316 56.64 -42.81 3.97
C ALA A 316 57.79 -43.75 4.31
N VAL A 317 57.70 -44.99 3.83
CA VAL A 317 58.76 -46.00 3.91
C VAL A 317 59.17 -46.43 2.52
N ALA A 318 60.45 -46.73 2.34
CA ALA A 318 61.01 -47.22 1.10
C ALA A 318 61.99 -48.37 1.32
N ILE A 319 62.07 -49.26 0.34
CA ILE A 319 63.07 -50.33 0.26
C ILE A 319 63.83 -50.21 -1.06
N GLY A 320 65.12 -50.51 -1.03
CA GLY A 320 66.02 -50.41 -2.18
C GLY A 320 66.91 -51.65 -2.35
N LEU A 321 67.24 -51.97 -3.59
CA LEU A 321 68.21 -53.01 -3.97
C LEU A 321 69.17 -52.42 -5.00
N THR A 322 70.46 -52.59 -4.75
CA THR A 322 71.53 -52.27 -5.68
C THR A 322 72.23 -53.55 -6.11
N ILE A 323 72.39 -53.73 -7.41
CA ILE A 323 73.18 -54.80 -8.02
C ILE A 323 74.44 -54.16 -8.58
N ASP A 324 75.59 -54.59 -8.09
CA ASP A 324 76.89 -54.07 -8.47
C ASP A 324 77.65 -55.10 -9.32
N LEU A 325 78.04 -54.69 -10.52
CA LEU A 325 78.85 -55.46 -11.48
C LEU A 325 80.21 -54.77 -11.69
N GLU A 326 80.80 -54.21 -10.63
CA GLU A 326 82.09 -53.49 -10.53
C GLU A 326 82.11 -52.14 -11.26
N HIS A 327 81.85 -52.15 -12.56
CA HIS A 327 81.78 -50.94 -13.38
C HIS A 327 80.35 -50.51 -13.66
N LEU A 328 79.38 -51.43 -13.59
CA LEU A 328 77.98 -51.17 -13.91
C LEU A 328 77.10 -51.45 -12.70
N MET A 329 76.39 -50.44 -12.21
CA MET A 329 75.46 -50.57 -11.10
C MET A 329 74.02 -50.37 -11.56
N PHE A 330 73.12 -51.25 -11.09
CA PHE A 330 71.67 -51.12 -11.22
C PHE A 330 71.05 -50.89 -9.85
N ASN A 331 70.19 -49.87 -9.73
CA ASN A 331 69.48 -49.53 -8.50
C ASN A 331 67.99 -49.66 -8.73
N PHE A 332 67.27 -50.26 -7.80
CA PHE A 332 65.81 -50.37 -7.79
C PHE A 332 65.29 -49.93 -6.43
N ALA A 333 64.19 -49.19 -6.37
CA ALA A 333 63.51 -48.92 -5.11
C ALA A 333 61.99 -48.84 -5.27
N ALA A 334 61.28 -49.20 -4.20
CA ALA A 334 59.85 -49.04 -4.06
C ALA A 334 59.54 -48.29 -2.76
N SER A 335 58.51 -47.45 -2.74
CA SER A 335 58.04 -46.76 -1.55
C SER A 335 56.52 -46.75 -1.44
N GLN A 336 56.04 -46.65 -0.20
CA GLN A 336 54.64 -46.53 0.14
C GLN A 336 54.47 -45.43 1.20
N SER A 337 53.47 -44.57 1.00
CA SER A 337 53.06 -43.57 1.99
C SER A 337 51.64 -43.85 2.50
N GLY A 338 51.26 -43.22 3.62
CA GLY A 338 49.93 -43.34 4.21
C GLY A 338 48.79 -42.79 3.35
N ILE A 339 49.08 -41.92 2.38
CA ILE A 339 48.06 -41.19 1.60
C ILE A 339 48.07 -41.48 0.09
N THR A 340 49.05 -42.23 -0.41
CA THR A 340 49.06 -42.69 -1.81
C THR A 340 48.44 -44.07 -1.92
N GLU A 341 47.38 -44.22 -2.72
CA GLU A 341 46.74 -45.53 -2.93
C GLU A 341 47.68 -46.57 -3.57
N ASN A 342 48.67 -46.13 -4.35
CA ASN A 342 49.61 -47.00 -5.04
C ASN A 342 51.07 -46.72 -4.61
N PRO A 343 51.92 -47.76 -4.52
CA PRO A 343 53.35 -47.59 -4.27
C PRO A 343 54.03 -46.84 -5.42
N ALA A 344 55.10 -46.09 -5.10
CA ALA A 344 55.98 -45.50 -6.10
C ALA A 344 57.20 -46.40 -6.35
N TYR A 345 57.64 -46.48 -7.61
CA TYR A 345 58.78 -47.31 -8.02
C TYR A 345 59.81 -46.46 -8.76
N SER A 346 61.08 -46.78 -8.60
CA SER A 346 62.17 -46.16 -9.36
C SER A 346 63.24 -47.18 -9.69
N ALA A 347 63.93 -46.96 -10.81
CA ALA A 347 65.11 -47.70 -11.20
C ALA A 347 66.15 -46.72 -11.77
N GLY A 348 67.42 -46.97 -11.50
CA GLY A 348 68.55 -46.17 -11.96
C GLY A 348 69.70 -47.05 -12.41
N LEU A 349 70.54 -46.50 -13.28
CA LEU A 349 71.75 -47.14 -13.78
C LEU A 349 72.90 -46.17 -13.65
N SER A 350 74.05 -46.66 -13.19
CA SER A 350 75.29 -45.89 -13.11
C SER A 350 76.42 -46.69 -13.71
N TRP A 351 77.29 -46.03 -14.47
CA TRP A 351 78.50 -46.61 -15.03
C TRP A 351 79.70 -45.74 -14.65
N SER A 352 80.71 -46.34 -14.02
CA SER A 352 82.02 -45.71 -13.79
C SER A 352 82.98 -46.03 -14.94
N PHE A 353 83.53 -44.97 -15.54
CA PHE A 353 84.59 -45.04 -16.56
C PHE A 353 85.96 -44.88 -15.92
#